data_AF-A0A454VZ42-F1
#
_entry.id   AF-A0A454VZ42-F1
#
_cell.length_a   1.000
_cell.length_b   1.000
_cell.length_c   1.000
_cell.angle_alpha   90.00
_cell.angle_beta   90.00
_cell.angle_gamma   90.00
#
_symmetry.space_group_name_H-M   'P 1'
#
loop_
_entity.id
_entity.type
_entity.pdbx_description
1 polymer ?
#
loop_
_entity_poly.entity_id
_entity_poly.type
_entity_poly.pdbx_seq_one_letter_code
_entity_poly.pdbx_strand_id
1 'polypeptide(L)'
;EALTNAGRLTSPLAEVDGQVYWCDRHLDTEQGRQVLDVTARGFHTRPLTTLALGNRLTSYESTDGVVRLAGRVVNPLGRIAPDAKLGAVLEFSARRSVGGKAARIPVTSVRHAGEWIEWEGTADVARTVRPLGIIDAVWDVRLILTVDGQELRTRVSVGGTPLDNARSLKVRPRLTTLVSDRFVPEITKKGNLSYVLSAEGRAAVHTSSMIEGAMHGRTAQLAKTSLRRLLKAKKDLNSGETKLRVYHEFYSKLPIRKGLVVFESHLGKQYSDSPRAIYEEMRRQGVRFEAVWSYEGAKPTGFPQDATLVKRWSWQYLRALAQAEFWIDNQGFPLRLAKRPGTTYIQTWH
;
A
#
# COMPACT_ATOMS: atom_id res chain seq x y z
N GLU A 1 15.23 -24.99 -3.74
CA GLU A 1 14.99 -23.59 -3.32
C GLU A 1 16.24 -22.72 -3.39
N ALA A 2 17.40 -23.17 -2.87
CA ALA A 2 18.66 -22.43 -2.98
C ALA A 2 19.14 -22.25 -4.44
N LEU A 3 18.99 -23.29 -5.28
CA LEU A 3 19.40 -23.27 -6.69
C LEU A 3 18.64 -22.22 -7.54
N THR A 4 17.41 -21.87 -7.17
CA THR A 4 16.56 -20.91 -7.88
C THR A 4 16.71 -19.47 -7.37
N ASN A 5 17.35 -19.25 -6.22
CA ASN A 5 17.63 -17.93 -5.65
C ASN A 5 19.04 -17.86 -5.05
N ALA A 6 20.03 -17.58 -5.90
CA ALA A 6 21.39 -17.32 -5.46
C ALA A 6 21.43 -16.24 -4.35
N GLY A 7 22.06 -16.58 -3.22
CA GLY A 7 22.23 -15.69 -2.07
C GLY A 7 21.10 -15.69 -1.03
N ARG A 8 20.01 -16.42 -1.24
CA ARG A 8 18.97 -16.60 -0.22
C ARG A 8 19.37 -17.73 0.74
N LEU A 9 19.35 -17.44 2.04
CA LEU A 9 19.65 -18.43 3.09
C LEU A 9 18.40 -19.26 3.37
N THR A 10 18.35 -20.51 2.93
CA THR A 10 17.14 -21.36 3.06
C THR A 10 17.27 -22.48 4.08
N SER A 11 18.46 -22.64 4.66
CA SER A 11 18.79 -23.71 5.59
C SER A 11 19.36 -23.11 6.87
N PRO A 12 19.16 -23.76 8.02
CA PRO A 12 19.92 -23.47 9.22
C PRO A 12 21.43 -23.60 8.94
N LEU A 13 22.23 -22.96 9.79
CA LEU A 13 23.68 -22.97 9.71
C LEU A 13 24.23 -23.57 11.00
N ALA A 14 25.41 -24.16 10.92
CA ALA A 14 26.16 -24.60 12.09
C ALA A 14 27.33 -23.65 12.34
N GLU A 15 27.67 -23.45 13.61
CA GLU A 15 28.88 -22.74 14.01
C GLU A 15 29.76 -23.69 14.83
N VAL A 16 31.02 -23.83 14.42
CA VAL A 16 32.04 -24.65 15.10
C VAL A 16 33.34 -23.86 15.13
N ASP A 17 33.89 -23.64 16.32
CA ASP A 17 35.15 -22.91 16.54
C ASP A 17 35.17 -21.52 15.86
N GLY A 18 34.03 -20.83 15.82
CA GLY A 18 33.86 -19.51 15.18
C GLY A 18 33.77 -19.52 13.65
N GLN A 19 33.80 -20.70 13.03
CA GLN A 19 33.53 -20.89 11.59
C GLN A 19 32.07 -21.28 11.36
N VAL A 20 31.48 -20.79 10.27
CA VAL A 20 30.07 -21.01 9.93
C VAL A 20 29.96 -21.93 8.73
N TYR A 21 29.15 -22.98 8.85
CA TYR A 21 28.96 -24.01 7.84
C TYR A 21 27.49 -24.15 7.43
N TRP A 22 27.24 -24.66 6.22
CA TRP A 22 25.90 -24.95 5.72
C TRP A 22 25.11 -25.97 6.56
N CYS A 23 25.79 -26.85 7.28
CA CYS A 23 25.22 -27.79 8.24
C CYS A 23 26.32 -28.33 9.16
N ASP A 24 25.94 -29.03 10.22
CA ASP A 24 26.83 -29.71 11.17
C ASP A 24 27.33 -31.09 10.66
N ARG A 25 26.84 -31.54 9.51
CA ARG A 25 27.19 -32.84 8.92
C ARG A 25 28.45 -32.72 8.07
N HIS A 26 29.22 -33.81 8.03
CA HIS A 26 30.45 -33.95 7.23
C HIS A 26 31.62 -33.03 7.64
N LEU A 27 31.53 -32.41 8.81
CA LEU A 27 32.60 -31.57 9.38
C LEU A 27 33.74 -32.39 10.01
N ASP A 28 33.65 -33.71 9.98
CA ASP A 28 34.69 -34.67 10.37
C ASP A 28 35.79 -34.82 9.32
N THR A 29 35.57 -34.33 8.09
CA THR A 29 36.54 -34.37 6.99
C THR A 29 37.03 -32.98 6.60
N GLU A 30 38.30 -32.86 6.19
CA GLU A 30 38.87 -31.58 5.71
C GLU A 30 38.12 -31.07 4.47
N GLN A 31 37.84 -31.96 3.51
CA GLN A 31 37.09 -31.61 2.31
C GLN A 31 35.66 -31.14 2.64
N GLY A 32 34.98 -31.78 3.59
CA GLY A 32 33.65 -31.37 4.04
C GLY A 32 33.67 -29.99 4.69
N ARG A 33 34.64 -29.71 5.58
CA ARG A 33 34.83 -28.36 6.14
C ARG A 33 35.06 -27.32 5.05
N GLN A 34 35.95 -27.61 4.09
CA GLN A 34 36.28 -26.68 3.00
C GLN A 34 35.06 -26.36 2.11
N VAL A 35 34.26 -27.37 1.74
CA VAL A 35 33.11 -27.20 0.84
C VAL A 35 31.92 -26.55 1.54
N LEU A 36 31.74 -26.82 2.84
CA LEU A 36 30.59 -26.35 3.60
C LEU A 36 30.82 -25.00 4.27
N ASP A 37 32.07 -24.53 4.37
CA ASP A 37 32.42 -23.24 4.97
C ASP A 37 31.79 -22.07 4.20
N VAL A 38 31.00 -21.30 4.94
CA VAL A 38 30.35 -20.05 4.51
C VAL A 38 30.65 -18.89 5.43
N THR A 39 31.69 -18.98 6.25
CA THR A 39 32.13 -17.92 7.17
C THR A 39 32.28 -16.59 6.45
N ALA A 40 32.92 -16.60 5.28
CA ALA A 40 33.12 -15.40 4.44
C ALA A 40 31.82 -14.74 3.94
N ARG A 41 30.66 -15.42 4.03
CA ARG A 41 29.35 -14.83 3.67
C ARG A 41 28.81 -13.88 4.74
N GLY A 42 29.37 -13.92 5.95
CA GLY A 42 29.03 -13.00 7.04
C GLY A 42 27.61 -13.20 7.61
N PHE A 43 27.06 -14.42 7.56
CA PHE A 43 25.73 -14.69 8.13
C PHE A 43 25.65 -14.50 9.65
N HIS A 44 26.78 -14.65 10.35
CA HIS A 44 26.92 -14.43 11.79
C HIS A 44 27.12 -12.94 12.16
N THR A 45 27.79 -12.16 11.32
CA THR A 45 28.20 -10.78 11.62
C THR A 45 27.31 -9.69 11.03
N ARG A 46 26.81 -9.86 9.80
CA ARG A 46 26.04 -8.83 9.11
C ARG A 46 24.72 -8.54 9.84
N PRO A 47 24.16 -7.32 9.80
CA PRO A 47 22.86 -7.05 10.41
C PRO A 47 21.77 -7.96 9.81
N LEU A 48 20.88 -8.48 10.65
CA LEU A 48 19.81 -9.42 10.26
C LEU A 48 18.93 -8.84 9.14
N THR A 49 18.69 -7.53 9.17
CA THR A 49 17.94 -6.76 8.14
C THR A 49 18.57 -6.76 6.76
N THR A 50 19.87 -7.06 6.65
CA THR A 50 20.59 -7.14 5.37
C THR A 50 20.64 -8.56 4.81
N LEU A 51 20.22 -9.56 5.57
CA LEU A 51 20.25 -10.96 5.15
C LEU A 51 19.01 -11.29 4.31
N ALA A 52 19.23 -12.02 3.22
CA ALA A 52 18.15 -12.56 2.40
C ALA A 52 17.63 -13.87 3.03
N LEU A 53 16.89 -13.75 4.13
CA LEU A 53 16.35 -14.91 4.85
C LEU A 53 15.30 -15.64 4.00
N GLY A 54 15.45 -16.97 3.92
CA GLY A 54 14.53 -17.87 3.27
C GLY A 54 13.25 -18.00 4.08
N ASN A 55 12.12 -17.81 3.40
CA ASN A 55 10.79 -18.05 3.93
C ASN A 55 10.11 -19.07 3.02
N ARG A 56 9.76 -20.23 3.59
CA ARG A 56 9.16 -21.34 2.88
C ARG A 56 7.70 -21.50 3.32
N LEU A 57 6.81 -21.54 2.35
CA LEU A 57 5.43 -21.92 2.53
C LEU A 57 5.36 -23.40 2.93
N THR A 58 4.59 -23.71 3.96
CA THR A 58 4.38 -25.06 4.48
C THR A 58 2.93 -25.51 4.34
N SER A 59 1.98 -24.58 4.29
CA SER A 59 0.58 -24.88 3.95
C SER A 59 -0.04 -23.75 3.13
N TYR A 60 -1.00 -24.13 2.29
CA TYR A 60 -1.80 -23.22 1.49
C TYR A 60 -3.21 -23.77 1.32
N GLU A 61 -4.21 -22.96 1.65
CA GLU A 61 -5.62 -23.24 1.35
C GLU A 61 -6.31 -21.97 0.85
N SER A 62 -7.21 -22.12 -0.11
CA SER A 62 -8.04 -21.02 -0.60
C SER A 62 -9.52 -21.40 -0.60
N THR A 63 -10.37 -20.50 -0.10
CA THR A 63 -11.83 -20.65 -0.12
C THR A 63 -12.47 -19.27 -0.23
N ASP A 64 -13.35 -19.08 -1.21
CA ASP A 64 -14.21 -17.89 -1.36
C ASP A 64 -13.53 -16.53 -1.21
N GLY A 65 -12.32 -16.38 -1.77
CA GLY A 65 -11.58 -15.12 -1.72
C GLY A 65 -10.70 -14.92 -0.48
N VAL A 66 -10.74 -15.88 0.45
CA VAL A 66 -9.88 -15.96 1.63
C VAL A 66 -8.79 -17.00 1.37
N VAL A 67 -7.57 -16.71 1.82
CA VAL A 67 -6.44 -17.65 1.81
C VAL A 67 -5.92 -17.87 3.22
N ARG A 68 -5.59 -19.13 3.53
CA ARG A 68 -4.86 -19.52 4.72
C ARG A 68 -3.48 -19.98 4.29
N LEU A 69 -2.47 -19.41 4.92
CA LEU A 69 -1.08 -19.58 4.56
C LEU A 69 -0.31 -19.85 5.85
N ALA A 70 0.52 -20.89 5.85
CA ALA A 70 1.53 -21.07 6.88
C ALA A 70 2.90 -21.20 6.25
N GLY A 71 3.92 -20.80 6.99
CA GLY A 71 5.29 -20.95 6.55
C GLY A 71 6.29 -20.82 7.67
N ARG A 72 7.57 -20.92 7.30
CA ARG A 72 8.69 -20.77 8.21
C ARG A 72 9.80 -19.95 7.59
N VAL A 73 10.35 -19.02 8.37
CA VAL A 73 11.53 -18.23 8.04
C VAL A 73 12.73 -18.84 8.74
N VAL A 74 13.88 -18.95 8.09
CA VAL A 74 15.10 -19.40 8.75
C VAL A 74 15.54 -18.41 9.85
N ASN A 75 15.90 -18.92 11.02
CA ASN A 75 16.56 -18.20 12.10
C ASN A 75 18.04 -18.61 12.13
N PRO A 76 18.92 -17.95 11.37
CA PRO A 76 20.29 -18.40 11.22
C PRO A 76 21.04 -18.28 12.55
N LEU A 77 21.67 -19.37 12.99
CA LEU A 77 22.50 -19.41 14.20
C LEU A 77 21.77 -18.90 15.47
N GLY A 78 20.44 -19.04 15.53
CA GLY A 78 19.65 -18.56 16.67
C GLY A 78 19.70 -17.04 16.88
N ARG A 79 20.02 -16.25 15.84
CA ARG A 79 20.20 -14.79 15.95
C ARG A 79 18.95 -14.02 16.32
N ILE A 80 17.77 -14.61 16.13
CA ILE A 80 16.53 -14.16 16.74
C ILE A 80 16.37 -14.94 18.04
N ALA A 81 16.43 -14.26 19.17
CA ALA A 81 16.35 -14.89 20.47
C ALA A 81 14.93 -15.45 20.76
N PRO A 82 14.80 -16.48 21.61
CA PRO A 82 13.49 -17.04 21.97
C PRO A 82 12.51 -16.03 22.61
N ASP A 83 13.02 -15.01 23.28
CA ASP A 83 12.29 -13.95 23.97
C ASP A 83 12.12 -12.67 23.12
N ALA A 84 12.61 -12.68 21.87
CA ALA A 84 12.47 -11.54 20.96
C ALA A 84 11.00 -11.20 20.70
N LYS A 85 10.68 -9.91 20.60
CA LYS A 85 9.33 -9.45 20.30
C LYS A 85 9.03 -9.61 18.82
N LEU A 86 8.22 -10.61 18.49
CA LEU A 86 7.85 -10.95 17.12
C LEU A 86 6.52 -10.31 16.70
N GLY A 87 6.47 -9.82 15.46
CA GLY A 87 5.25 -9.44 14.76
C GLY A 87 5.38 -9.80 13.29
N ALA A 88 4.28 -9.97 12.55
CA ALA A 88 4.39 -10.24 11.13
C ALA A 88 3.17 -9.77 10.33
N VAL A 89 3.42 -9.41 9.07
CA VAL A 89 2.42 -8.92 8.12
C VAL A 89 2.68 -9.56 6.76
N LEU A 90 1.64 -10.10 6.14
CA LEU A 90 1.64 -10.45 4.72
C LEU A 90 1.41 -9.19 3.87
N GLU A 91 2.38 -8.88 3.02
CA GLU A 91 2.30 -7.81 2.04
C GLU A 91 1.99 -8.40 0.66
N PHE A 92 0.87 -7.98 0.08
CA PHE A 92 0.51 -8.23 -1.31
C PHE A 92 0.80 -6.95 -2.09
N SER A 93 1.73 -7.01 -3.04
CA SER A 93 2.17 -5.82 -3.79
C SER A 93 2.11 -6.04 -5.30
N ALA A 94 1.51 -5.11 -6.02
CA ALA A 94 1.45 -5.15 -7.47
C ALA A 94 2.85 -4.96 -8.08
N ARG A 95 3.30 -5.93 -8.90
CA ARG A 95 4.63 -5.90 -9.56
C ARG A 95 4.78 -4.71 -10.50
N ARG A 96 3.67 -4.25 -11.09
CA ARG A 96 3.57 -3.03 -11.87
C ARG A 96 2.38 -2.24 -11.36
N SER A 97 2.61 -1.05 -10.80
CA SER A 97 1.52 -0.22 -10.29
C SER A 97 1.74 1.26 -10.56
N VAL A 98 0.65 1.98 -10.75
CA VAL A 98 0.64 3.45 -10.72
C VAL A 98 0.37 3.86 -9.28
N GLY A 99 1.43 4.17 -8.53
CA GLY A 99 1.33 4.67 -7.15
C GLY A 99 1.71 3.69 -6.03
N GLY A 100 2.37 2.57 -6.32
CA GLY A 100 3.01 1.73 -5.28
C GLY A 100 2.04 1.04 -4.33
N LYS A 101 0.85 0.65 -4.81
CA LYS A 101 -0.16 0.03 -3.95
C LYS A 101 0.31 -1.33 -3.41
N ALA A 102 0.24 -1.47 -2.10
CA ALA A 102 0.37 -2.74 -1.39
C ALA A 102 -0.77 -2.88 -0.38
N ALA A 103 -1.26 -4.11 -0.21
CA ALA A 103 -2.16 -4.47 0.87
C ALA A 103 -1.34 -5.19 1.95
N ARG A 104 -1.49 -4.74 3.20
CA ARG A 104 -0.80 -5.30 4.37
C ARG A 104 -1.83 -5.96 5.26
N ILE A 105 -1.67 -7.25 5.51
CA ILE A 105 -2.59 -8.08 6.29
C ILE A 105 -1.79 -8.68 7.45
N PRO A 106 -2.12 -8.36 8.72
CA PRO A 106 -1.46 -8.99 9.86
C PRO A 106 -1.56 -10.52 9.79
N VAL A 107 -0.48 -11.21 10.14
CA VAL A 107 -0.56 -12.67 10.32
C VAL A 107 -1.29 -12.99 11.62
N THR A 108 -1.91 -14.17 11.67
CA THR A 108 -2.70 -14.63 12.81
C THR A 108 -1.80 -15.09 13.95
N SER A 109 -0.66 -15.73 13.63
CA SER A 109 0.32 -16.20 14.59
C SER A 109 1.73 -16.08 14.02
N VAL A 110 2.69 -15.74 14.88
CA VAL A 110 4.12 -15.81 14.61
C VAL A 110 4.83 -16.24 15.88
N ARG A 111 5.71 -17.24 15.79
CA ARG A 111 6.41 -17.78 16.96
C ARG A 111 7.82 -18.24 16.64
N HIS A 112 8.67 -18.14 17.64
CA HIS A 112 10.00 -18.74 17.62
C HIS A 112 9.89 -20.27 17.69
N ALA A 113 10.69 -20.98 16.88
CA ALA A 113 10.71 -22.43 16.78
C ALA A 113 12.15 -22.95 16.56
N GLY A 114 13.09 -22.45 17.39
CA GLY A 114 14.51 -22.81 17.31
C GLY A 114 15.17 -22.19 16.08
N GLU A 115 15.61 -23.05 15.15
CA GLU A 115 16.22 -22.65 13.87
C GLU A 115 15.23 -21.99 12.89
N TRP A 116 13.97 -21.85 13.28
CA TRP A 116 12.90 -21.32 12.46
C TRP A 116 12.06 -20.29 13.22
N ILE A 117 11.49 -19.35 12.47
CA ILE A 117 10.35 -18.54 12.89
C ILE A 117 9.14 -19.01 12.09
N GLU A 118 8.17 -19.60 12.78
CA GLU A 118 6.95 -20.12 12.17
C GLU A 118 5.86 -19.06 12.18
N TRP A 119 5.07 -19.02 11.12
CA TRP A 119 3.98 -18.06 10.97
C TRP A 119 2.77 -18.71 10.31
N GLU A 120 1.60 -18.23 10.70
CA GLU A 120 0.30 -18.60 10.12
C GLU A 120 -0.53 -17.34 9.92
N GLY A 121 -1.15 -17.19 8.75
CA GLY A 121 -1.97 -16.05 8.42
C GLY A 121 -3.22 -16.45 7.63
N THR A 122 -4.34 -15.82 8.00
CA THR A 122 -5.56 -15.81 7.19
C THR A 122 -5.74 -14.45 6.55
N ALA A 123 -5.84 -14.41 5.22
CA ALA A 123 -5.95 -13.19 4.44
C ALA A 123 -7.22 -13.20 3.58
N ASP A 124 -8.13 -12.26 3.85
CA ASP A 124 -9.25 -11.94 2.96
C ASP A 124 -8.72 -11.12 1.77
N VAL A 125 -8.19 -11.84 0.79
CA VAL A 125 -7.56 -11.29 -0.41
C VAL A 125 -8.61 -10.54 -1.24
N ALA A 126 -9.82 -11.09 -1.36
CA ALA A 126 -10.89 -10.49 -2.15
C ALA A 126 -11.31 -9.10 -1.64
N ARG A 127 -11.38 -8.90 -0.33
CA ARG A 127 -11.75 -7.61 0.26
C ARG A 127 -10.58 -6.63 0.32
N THR A 128 -9.39 -7.14 0.62
CA THR A 128 -8.21 -6.31 0.94
C THR A 128 -7.39 -5.95 -0.29
N VAL A 129 -7.19 -6.90 -1.21
CA VAL A 129 -6.42 -6.69 -2.43
C VAL A 129 -7.37 -6.25 -3.55
N ARG A 130 -7.29 -4.96 -3.91
CA ARG A 130 -8.17 -4.35 -4.94
C ARG A 130 -7.38 -4.01 -6.20
N PRO A 131 -7.21 -4.95 -7.15
CA PRO A 131 -6.54 -4.68 -8.41
C PRO A 131 -7.28 -3.59 -9.20
N LEU A 132 -6.53 -2.79 -9.95
CA LEU A 132 -7.10 -1.88 -10.94
C LEU A 132 -7.56 -2.65 -12.17
N GLY A 133 -6.84 -3.70 -12.56
CA GLY A 133 -7.14 -4.58 -13.69
C GLY A 133 -5.85 -5.12 -14.33
N ILE A 134 -5.79 -5.15 -15.66
CA ILE A 134 -4.65 -5.67 -16.43
C ILE A 134 -3.33 -4.91 -16.14
N ILE A 135 -3.39 -3.66 -15.67
CA ILE A 135 -2.22 -2.83 -15.36
C ILE A 135 -1.39 -3.44 -14.24
N ASP A 136 -2.07 -3.93 -13.21
CA ASP A 136 -1.52 -4.52 -11.99
C ASP A 136 -1.93 -6.00 -11.89
N ALA A 137 -1.88 -6.73 -13.01
CA ALA A 137 -2.34 -8.11 -13.08
C ALA A 137 -1.55 -9.10 -12.21
N VAL A 138 -0.32 -8.79 -11.80
CA VAL A 138 0.55 -9.69 -11.02
C VAL A 138 0.85 -9.06 -9.67
N TRP A 139 0.51 -9.78 -8.60
CA TRP A 139 0.72 -9.39 -7.22
C TRP A 139 1.70 -10.34 -6.54
N ASP A 140 2.84 -9.81 -6.10
CA ASP A 140 3.85 -10.54 -5.36
C ASP A 140 3.46 -10.61 -3.87
N VAL A 141 3.73 -11.74 -3.23
CA VAL A 141 3.52 -11.94 -1.79
C VAL A 141 4.85 -11.88 -1.04
N ARG A 142 4.88 -11.12 0.05
CA ARG A 142 5.99 -11.04 1.00
C ARG A 142 5.50 -11.22 2.43
N LEU A 143 6.34 -11.75 3.28
CA LEU A 143 6.17 -11.63 4.72
C LEU A 143 7.13 -10.54 5.21
N ILE A 144 6.59 -9.54 5.90
CA ILE A 144 7.34 -8.57 6.66
C ILE A 144 7.31 -9.05 8.11
N LEU A 145 8.44 -9.60 8.57
CA LEU A 145 8.63 -10.04 9.95
C LEU A 145 9.22 -8.87 10.75
N THR A 146 8.61 -8.51 11.85
CA THR A 146 9.11 -7.54 12.82
C THR A 146 9.79 -8.30 13.97
N VAL A 147 11.04 -7.96 14.27
CA VAL A 147 11.82 -8.50 15.40
C VAL A 147 12.38 -7.33 16.17
N ASP A 148 11.94 -7.15 17.42
CA ASP A 148 12.38 -6.05 18.30
C ASP A 148 12.31 -4.66 17.63
N GLY A 149 11.26 -4.44 16.84
CA GLY A 149 11.01 -3.20 16.10
C GLY A 149 11.71 -3.09 14.74
N GLN A 150 12.57 -4.04 14.35
CA GLN A 150 13.20 -4.07 13.03
C GLN A 150 12.39 -4.89 12.03
N GLU A 151 12.21 -4.38 10.80
CA GLU A 151 11.51 -5.10 9.72
C GLU A 151 12.46 -5.93 8.84
N LEU A 152 12.16 -7.22 8.73
CA LEU A 152 12.79 -8.21 7.86
C LEU A 152 11.84 -8.55 6.72
N ARG A 153 12.24 -8.27 5.48
CA ARG A 153 11.39 -8.50 4.30
C ARG A 153 11.78 -9.81 3.63
N THR A 154 10.88 -10.77 3.64
CA THR A 154 11.10 -12.10 3.05
C THR A 154 10.09 -12.40 1.95
N ARG A 155 10.53 -13.10 0.91
CA ARG A 155 9.64 -13.60 -0.16
C ARG A 155 9.12 -14.97 0.26
N VAL A 156 7.81 -15.18 0.13
CA VAL A 156 7.21 -16.49 0.41
C VAL A 156 7.55 -17.44 -0.73
N SER A 157 8.39 -18.43 -0.46
CA SER A 157 8.87 -19.43 -1.43
C SER A 157 7.96 -20.65 -1.39
N VAL A 158 7.63 -21.20 -2.56
CA VAL A 158 6.82 -22.40 -2.69
C VAL A 158 7.76 -23.55 -3.03
N GLY A 159 8.06 -24.39 -2.05
CA GLY A 159 8.87 -25.60 -2.22
C GLY A 159 8.18 -26.80 -1.60
N GLY A 160 7.77 -27.76 -2.44
CA GLY A 160 7.12 -29.00 -2.00
C GLY A 160 5.72 -28.83 -1.41
N THR A 161 5.14 -27.63 -1.41
CA THR A 161 3.72 -27.41 -1.09
C THR A 161 2.94 -27.40 -2.41
N PRO A 162 2.04 -28.36 -2.65
CA PRO A 162 1.24 -28.38 -3.87
C PRO A 162 0.29 -27.18 -3.88
N LEU A 163 0.36 -26.39 -4.96
CA LEU A 163 -0.62 -25.32 -5.24
C LEU A 163 -1.62 -25.73 -6.32
N ASP A 164 -1.50 -26.94 -6.86
CA ASP A 164 -2.28 -27.39 -8.03
C ASP A 164 -3.78 -27.53 -7.72
N ASN A 165 -4.12 -27.76 -6.44
CA ASN A 165 -5.50 -27.81 -5.94
C ASN A 165 -6.01 -26.46 -5.42
N ALA A 166 -5.20 -25.41 -5.50
CA ALA A 166 -5.57 -24.10 -5.01
C ALA A 166 -6.67 -23.49 -5.88
N ARG A 167 -7.84 -23.24 -5.29
CA ARG A 167 -8.97 -22.62 -5.97
C ARG A 167 -8.67 -21.17 -6.32
N SER A 168 -9.15 -20.74 -7.48
CA SER A 168 -9.15 -19.35 -7.92
C SER A 168 -10.00 -18.48 -6.98
N LEU A 169 -9.47 -17.33 -6.60
CA LEU A 169 -10.07 -16.39 -5.65
C LEU A 169 -10.87 -15.34 -6.38
N LYS A 170 -12.18 -15.25 -6.14
CA LYS A 170 -13.01 -14.21 -6.76
C LYS A 170 -12.65 -12.83 -6.19
N VAL A 171 -12.28 -11.89 -7.06
CA VAL A 171 -11.92 -10.51 -6.74
C VAL A 171 -12.71 -9.51 -7.58
N ARG A 172 -12.79 -8.26 -7.13
CA ARG A 172 -13.50 -7.19 -7.86
C ARG A 172 -12.52 -6.08 -8.29
N PRO A 173 -11.99 -6.13 -9.53
CA PRO A 173 -11.12 -5.07 -10.03
C PRO A 173 -11.87 -3.75 -10.16
N ARG A 174 -11.16 -2.62 -10.00
CA ARG A 174 -11.80 -1.29 -9.99
C ARG A 174 -12.11 -0.71 -11.38
N LEU A 175 -11.36 -1.06 -12.43
CA LEU A 175 -11.50 -0.45 -13.76
C LEU A 175 -11.92 -1.42 -14.86
N THR A 176 -11.86 -2.74 -14.61
CA THR A 176 -12.13 -3.77 -15.62
C THR A 176 -12.93 -4.93 -15.04
N THR A 177 -14.06 -4.63 -14.39
CA THR A 177 -14.95 -5.63 -13.75
C THR A 177 -15.46 -6.72 -14.70
N LEU A 178 -15.37 -6.50 -16.02
CA LEU A 178 -15.90 -7.40 -17.07
C LEU A 178 -14.88 -8.38 -17.66
N VAL A 179 -13.57 -8.23 -17.37
CA VAL A 179 -12.52 -8.93 -18.14
C VAL A 179 -11.72 -9.92 -17.31
N SER A 180 -11.53 -9.71 -16.00
CA SER A 180 -10.79 -10.64 -15.15
C SER A 180 -11.19 -10.45 -13.69
N ASP A 181 -11.88 -11.41 -13.09
CA ASP A 181 -12.44 -11.30 -11.75
C ASP A 181 -11.88 -12.36 -10.79
N ARG A 182 -10.77 -13.02 -11.15
CA ARG A 182 -10.18 -14.06 -10.31
C ARG A 182 -8.68 -13.89 -10.12
N PHE A 183 -8.20 -14.05 -8.89
CA PHE A 183 -6.79 -14.27 -8.62
C PHE A 183 -6.50 -15.76 -8.56
N VAL A 184 -5.54 -16.17 -9.38
CA VAL A 184 -5.00 -17.54 -9.38
C VAL A 184 -3.63 -17.49 -8.72
N PRO A 185 -3.35 -18.32 -7.71
CA PRO A 185 -2.00 -18.44 -7.16
C PRO A 185 -1.07 -19.06 -8.21
N GLU A 186 0.10 -18.45 -8.37
CA GLU A 186 1.14 -18.91 -9.29
C GLU A 186 2.50 -18.91 -8.62
N ILE A 187 3.35 -19.85 -9.05
CA ILE A 187 4.74 -19.94 -8.67
C ILE A 187 5.57 -19.18 -9.71
N THR A 188 6.24 -18.11 -9.28
CA THR A 188 7.17 -17.38 -10.15
C THR A 188 8.34 -18.26 -10.61
N LYS A 189 9.04 -17.88 -11.68
CA LYS A 189 10.29 -18.57 -12.13
C LYS A 189 11.34 -18.74 -11.02
N LYS A 190 11.34 -17.83 -10.04
CA LYS A 190 12.22 -17.87 -8.86
C LYS A 190 11.63 -18.66 -7.69
N GLY A 191 10.57 -19.45 -7.89
CA GLY A 191 9.96 -20.28 -6.85
C GLY A 191 9.20 -19.52 -5.77
N ASN A 192 8.76 -18.27 -6.01
CA ASN A 192 8.00 -17.48 -5.02
C ASN A 192 6.51 -17.46 -5.35
N LEU A 193 5.66 -17.40 -4.33
CA LEU A 193 4.22 -17.22 -4.45
C LEU A 193 3.88 -15.83 -5.02
N SER A 194 2.99 -15.84 -6.00
CA SER A 194 2.34 -14.65 -6.56
C SER A 194 0.88 -14.94 -6.88
N TYR A 195 0.09 -13.90 -7.11
CA TYR A 195 -1.26 -14.02 -7.62
C TYR A 195 -1.36 -13.33 -8.97
N VAL A 196 -1.96 -14.01 -9.93
CA VAL A 196 -2.20 -13.48 -11.27
C VAL A 196 -3.70 -13.32 -11.50
N LEU A 197 -4.08 -12.16 -12.02
CA LEU A 197 -5.47 -11.87 -12.38
C LEU A 197 -5.82 -12.61 -13.67
N SER A 198 -6.81 -13.49 -13.60
CA SER A 198 -7.32 -14.33 -14.69
C SER A 198 -8.84 -14.19 -14.84
N ALA A 199 -9.36 -14.70 -15.96
CA ALA A 199 -10.76 -14.68 -16.34
C ALA A 199 -11.32 -16.11 -16.44
N GLU A 200 -12.41 -16.42 -15.75
CA GLU A 200 -13.11 -17.72 -15.91
C GLU A 200 -14.62 -17.51 -16.16
N GLY A 201 -15.09 -17.97 -17.32
CA GLY A 201 -16.50 -17.96 -17.75
C GLY A 201 -16.62 -17.78 -19.27
N ARG A 202 -17.56 -18.45 -19.96
CA ARG A 202 -17.66 -18.45 -21.44
C ARG A 202 -17.68 -17.03 -22.04
N ALA A 203 -18.38 -16.09 -21.41
CA ALA A 203 -18.40 -14.68 -21.83
C ALA A 203 -17.05 -13.99 -21.62
N ALA A 204 -16.39 -14.22 -20.49
CA ALA A 204 -15.10 -13.61 -20.11
C ALA A 204 -13.90 -14.24 -20.84
N VAL A 205 -13.96 -15.53 -21.17
CA VAL A 205 -12.98 -16.26 -22.00
C VAL A 205 -13.07 -15.83 -23.45
N HIS A 206 -14.28 -15.59 -23.98
CA HIS A 206 -14.45 -15.09 -25.35
C HIS A 206 -13.95 -13.64 -25.51
N THR A 207 -14.14 -12.80 -24.49
CA THR A 207 -13.53 -11.44 -24.49
C THR A 207 -12.03 -11.49 -24.20
N SER A 208 -11.55 -12.40 -23.34
CA SER A 208 -10.13 -12.53 -23.02
C SER A 208 -9.32 -13.12 -24.17
N SER A 209 -9.86 -14.01 -25.00
CA SER A 209 -9.18 -14.51 -26.20
C SER A 209 -9.15 -13.47 -27.33
N MET A 210 -10.22 -12.68 -27.49
CA MET A 210 -10.21 -11.50 -28.36
C MET A 210 -9.20 -10.45 -27.88
N ILE A 211 -9.06 -10.28 -26.57
CA ILE A 211 -8.11 -9.35 -25.96
C ILE A 211 -6.69 -9.94 -25.98
N GLU A 212 -6.43 -11.22 -25.68
CA GLU A 212 -5.10 -11.85 -25.81
C GLU A 212 -4.58 -11.79 -27.24
N GLY A 213 -5.44 -12.06 -28.22
CA GLY A 213 -5.17 -11.83 -29.65
C GLY A 213 -4.87 -10.37 -29.97
N ALA A 214 -5.59 -9.41 -29.37
CA ALA A 214 -5.27 -7.98 -29.48
C ALA A 214 -4.05 -7.55 -28.65
N MET A 215 -3.68 -8.30 -27.60
CA MET A 215 -2.64 -8.03 -26.58
C MET A 215 -1.25 -8.44 -26.99
N HIS A 216 -1.15 -9.35 -27.96
CA HIS A 216 0.07 -9.60 -28.71
C HIS A 216 0.16 -8.72 -29.96
N GLY A 217 -0.89 -7.94 -30.25
CA GLY A 217 -0.91 -6.90 -31.27
C GLY A 217 -0.41 -5.53 -30.75
N ARG A 218 0.08 -4.70 -31.68
CA ARG A 218 0.54 -3.32 -31.40
C ARG A 218 -0.55 -2.43 -30.74
N THR A 219 -1.83 -2.76 -30.93
CA THR A 219 -2.99 -1.96 -30.49
C THR A 219 -3.24 -2.00 -28.97
N ALA A 220 -3.08 -3.15 -28.33
CA ALA A 220 -3.25 -3.25 -26.87
C ALA A 220 -2.11 -2.63 -26.06
N GLN A 221 -0.88 -2.64 -26.59
CA GLN A 221 0.25 -1.93 -25.99
C GLN A 221 -0.05 -0.41 -25.96
N LEU A 222 -0.67 0.12 -27.02
CA LEU A 222 -1.12 1.51 -27.09
C LEU A 222 -2.24 1.79 -26.08
N ALA A 223 -3.24 0.91 -25.97
CA ALA A 223 -4.33 1.04 -25.00
C ALA A 223 -3.86 0.99 -23.53
N LYS A 224 -2.91 0.09 -23.20
CA LYS A 224 -2.27 0.06 -21.87
C LYS A 224 -1.47 1.33 -21.59
N THR A 225 -0.75 1.82 -22.59
CA THR A 225 0.06 3.04 -22.47
C THR A 225 -0.83 4.26 -22.29
N SER A 226 -1.94 4.37 -23.01
CA SER A 226 -2.89 5.46 -22.88
C SER A 226 -3.60 5.43 -21.52
N LEU A 227 -4.03 4.26 -21.03
CA LEU A 227 -4.63 4.14 -19.69
C LEU A 227 -3.63 4.48 -18.57
N ARG A 228 -2.36 4.06 -18.70
CA ARG A 228 -1.28 4.47 -17.78
C ARG A 228 -1.03 5.97 -17.83
N ARG A 229 -0.99 6.57 -19.02
CA ARG A 229 -0.86 8.02 -19.20
C ARG A 229 -2.04 8.76 -18.58
N LEU A 230 -3.27 8.26 -18.73
CA LEU A 230 -4.47 8.84 -18.11
C LEU A 230 -4.45 8.74 -16.57
N LEU A 231 -4.08 7.59 -16.02
CA LEU A 231 -3.96 7.43 -14.56
C LEU A 231 -2.82 8.28 -13.98
N LYS A 232 -1.69 8.35 -14.68
CA LYS A 232 -0.57 9.22 -14.34
C LYS A 232 -1.00 10.69 -14.44
N ALA A 233 -1.64 11.10 -15.53
CA ALA A 233 -2.20 12.43 -15.69
C ALA A 233 -3.22 12.77 -14.60
N LYS A 234 -4.09 11.84 -14.18
CA LYS A 234 -5.03 12.06 -13.06
C LYS A 234 -4.30 12.24 -11.72
N LYS A 235 -3.18 11.52 -11.51
CA LYS A 235 -2.32 11.69 -10.33
C LYS A 235 -1.58 13.03 -10.39
N ASP A 236 -1.04 13.38 -11.55
CA ASP A 236 -0.30 14.62 -11.81
C ASP A 236 -1.22 15.85 -11.73
N LEU A 237 -2.48 15.71 -12.18
CA LEU A 237 -3.55 16.71 -12.00
C LEU A 237 -3.84 16.95 -10.53
N ASN A 238 -3.93 15.87 -9.73
CA ASN A 238 -4.17 15.98 -8.29
C ASN A 238 -2.90 16.26 -7.46
N SER A 239 -1.75 16.43 -8.10
CA SER A 239 -0.52 16.84 -7.40
C SER A 239 -0.69 18.24 -6.81
N GLY A 240 0.04 18.51 -5.71
CA GLY A 240 0.03 19.83 -5.08
C GLY A 240 0.44 20.94 -6.05
N GLU A 241 1.44 20.69 -6.90
CA GLU A 241 1.93 21.68 -7.87
C GLU A 241 0.89 22.02 -8.94
N THR A 242 0.23 21.02 -9.54
CA THR A 242 -0.82 21.29 -10.53
C THR A 242 -2.02 22.00 -9.91
N LYS A 243 -2.41 21.62 -8.69
CA LYS A 243 -3.47 22.30 -7.95
C LYS A 243 -3.15 23.76 -7.68
N LEU A 244 -1.92 24.06 -7.29
CA LEU A 244 -1.45 25.44 -7.10
C LEU A 244 -1.42 26.21 -8.42
N ARG A 245 -0.94 25.60 -9.51
CA ARG A 245 -0.96 26.22 -10.84
C ARG A 245 -2.39 26.57 -11.27
N VAL A 246 -3.31 25.62 -11.18
CA VAL A 246 -4.73 25.86 -11.52
C VAL A 246 -5.37 26.89 -10.59
N TYR A 247 -5.03 26.89 -9.30
CA TYR A 247 -5.49 27.94 -8.38
C TYR A 247 -5.05 29.32 -8.85
N HIS A 248 -3.74 29.51 -9.12
CA HIS A 248 -3.16 30.81 -9.49
C HIS A 248 -3.47 31.26 -10.92
N GLU A 249 -3.62 30.34 -11.86
CA GLU A 249 -3.84 30.67 -13.27
C GLU A 249 -5.32 30.76 -13.65
N PHE A 250 -6.20 30.05 -12.92
CA PHE A 250 -7.61 29.91 -13.26
C PHE A 250 -8.56 30.32 -12.14
N TYR A 251 -8.52 29.65 -10.98
CA TYR A 251 -9.50 29.96 -9.92
C TYR A 251 -9.35 31.38 -9.37
N SER A 252 -8.12 31.87 -9.27
CA SER A 252 -7.80 33.23 -8.86
C SER A 252 -8.27 34.30 -9.85
N LYS A 253 -8.86 33.93 -10.99
CA LYS A 253 -9.43 34.87 -11.97
C LYS A 253 -10.95 34.85 -11.96
N LEU A 254 -11.58 33.91 -11.27
CA LEU A 254 -13.03 33.85 -11.12
C LEU A 254 -13.55 35.07 -10.34
N PRO A 255 -14.80 35.49 -10.49
CA PRO A 255 -15.35 36.57 -9.68
C PRO A 255 -15.41 36.17 -8.19
N ILE A 256 -15.14 37.13 -7.31
CA ILE A 256 -15.41 37.01 -5.87
C ILE A 256 -16.92 36.92 -5.67
N ARG A 257 -17.37 35.93 -4.90
CA ARG A 257 -18.77 35.73 -4.53
C ARG A 257 -19.04 36.51 -3.25
N LYS A 258 -19.85 37.56 -3.38
CA LYS A 258 -20.29 38.37 -2.23
C LYS A 258 -21.08 37.52 -1.24
N GLY A 259 -20.75 37.66 0.04
CA GLY A 259 -21.31 36.87 1.13
C GLY A 259 -20.76 35.45 1.26
N LEU A 260 -19.79 35.02 0.44
CA LEU A 260 -19.13 33.72 0.62
C LEU A 260 -18.04 33.82 1.70
N VAL A 261 -18.19 33.02 2.75
CA VAL A 261 -17.27 32.97 3.89
C VAL A 261 -16.72 31.56 4.05
N VAL A 262 -15.39 31.45 4.02
CA VAL A 262 -14.68 30.18 4.26
C VAL A 262 -14.13 30.20 5.67
N PHE A 263 -14.59 29.24 6.47
CA PHE A 263 -14.16 29.00 7.84
C PHE A 263 -13.23 27.78 7.90
N GLU A 264 -12.18 27.87 8.71
CA GLU A 264 -11.33 26.76 9.06
C GLU A 264 -10.88 26.88 10.52
N SER A 265 -10.82 25.75 11.24
CA SER A 265 -10.27 25.71 12.59
C SER A 265 -9.29 24.54 12.71
N HIS A 266 -8.11 24.81 13.28
CA HIS A 266 -7.01 23.86 13.46
C HIS A 266 -6.69 23.06 12.18
N LEU A 267 -6.51 23.76 11.06
CA LEU A 267 -6.23 23.16 9.74
C LEU A 267 -7.35 22.21 9.25
N GLY A 268 -8.59 22.47 9.66
CA GLY A 268 -9.78 21.69 9.31
C GLY A 268 -10.00 20.44 10.17
N LYS A 269 -9.24 20.24 11.25
CA LYS A 269 -9.36 19.04 12.09
C LYS A 269 -10.65 19.01 12.91
N GLN A 270 -11.26 20.16 13.17
CA GLN A 270 -12.40 20.27 14.09
C GLN A 270 -13.27 21.50 13.77
N TYR A 271 -14.53 21.42 14.20
CA TYR A 271 -15.45 22.55 14.25
C TYR A 271 -15.41 23.14 15.66
N SER A 272 -14.60 24.17 15.86
CA SER A 272 -14.32 24.70 17.19
C SER A 272 -13.84 26.14 17.16
N ASP A 273 -13.58 26.65 18.37
CA ASP A 273 -12.68 27.77 18.60
C ASP A 273 -13.20 29.10 18.03
N SER A 274 -12.35 30.10 17.84
CA SER A 274 -12.76 31.43 17.38
C SER A 274 -13.52 31.41 16.03
N PRO A 275 -13.12 30.62 15.02
CA PRO A 275 -13.86 30.52 13.76
C PRO A 275 -15.30 29.99 13.97
N ARG A 276 -15.50 29.05 14.89
CA ARG A 276 -16.85 28.55 15.24
C ARG A 276 -17.66 29.65 15.92
N ALA A 277 -17.09 30.33 16.92
CA ALA A 277 -17.78 31.38 17.64
C ALA A 277 -18.23 32.51 16.70
N ILE A 278 -17.37 32.92 15.77
CA ILE A 278 -17.71 33.92 14.75
C ILE A 278 -18.86 33.42 13.85
N TYR A 279 -18.78 32.18 13.38
CA TYR A 279 -19.83 31.58 12.55
C TYR A 279 -21.19 31.54 13.27
N GLU A 280 -21.22 31.06 14.52
CA GLU A 280 -22.45 30.95 15.31
C GLU A 280 -23.04 32.33 15.61
N GLU A 281 -22.20 33.33 15.90
CA GLU A 281 -22.64 34.69 16.17
C GLU A 281 -23.19 35.38 14.90
N MET A 282 -22.54 35.21 13.75
CA MET A 282 -23.05 35.71 12.47
C MET A 282 -24.41 35.11 12.14
N ARG A 283 -24.61 33.81 12.46
CA ARG A 283 -25.93 33.16 12.32
C ARG A 283 -26.94 33.73 13.31
N ARG A 284 -26.56 33.90 14.58
CA ARG A 284 -27.43 34.45 15.64
C ARG A 284 -27.94 35.86 15.30
N GLN A 285 -27.09 36.70 14.70
CA GLN A 285 -27.44 38.04 14.24
C GLN A 285 -28.27 38.06 12.94
N GLY A 286 -28.50 36.92 12.30
CA GLY A 286 -29.27 36.83 11.06
C GLY A 286 -28.53 37.37 9.83
N VAL A 287 -27.18 37.42 9.87
CA VAL A 287 -26.37 37.84 8.72
C VAL A 287 -26.61 36.85 7.57
N ARG A 288 -26.88 37.38 6.37
CA ARG A 288 -27.03 36.55 5.16
C ARG A 288 -25.67 36.28 4.55
N PHE A 289 -25.18 35.05 4.68
CA PHE A 289 -23.92 34.59 4.09
C PHE A 289 -23.99 33.11 3.70
N GLU A 290 -23.18 32.74 2.72
CA GLU A 290 -22.95 31.37 2.27
C GLU A 290 -21.74 30.82 3.03
N ALA A 291 -21.98 29.84 3.91
CA ALA A 291 -20.96 29.28 4.79
C ALA A 291 -20.29 28.08 4.15
N VAL A 292 -18.96 28.13 4.04
CA VAL A 292 -18.14 26.98 3.66
C VAL A 292 -17.20 26.63 4.82
N TRP A 293 -17.27 25.39 5.29
CA TRP A 293 -16.35 24.88 6.31
C TRP A 293 -15.34 23.90 5.69
N SER A 294 -14.07 24.19 5.91
CA SER A 294 -12.96 23.30 5.57
C SER A 294 -12.84 22.20 6.61
N TYR A 295 -12.73 20.95 6.16
CA TYR A 295 -12.43 19.80 7.03
C TYR A 295 -11.28 18.93 6.52
N GLU A 296 -10.57 18.29 7.44
CA GLU A 296 -9.52 17.31 7.17
C GLU A 296 -9.96 15.89 7.62
N GLY A 297 -9.42 14.84 7.01
CA GLY A 297 -9.73 13.45 7.37
C GLY A 297 -10.78 12.76 6.49
N ALA A 298 -11.30 11.63 6.98
CA ALA A 298 -12.16 10.72 6.22
C ALA A 298 -13.65 11.04 6.35
N LYS A 299 -14.09 11.56 7.50
CA LYS A 299 -15.49 11.93 7.77
C LYS A 299 -15.53 13.23 8.57
N PRO A 300 -16.25 14.27 8.13
CA PRO A 300 -16.49 15.45 8.96
C PRO A 300 -17.44 15.10 10.10
N THR A 301 -17.16 15.57 11.31
CA THR A 301 -18.01 15.37 12.50
C THR A 301 -18.18 16.68 13.24
N GLY A 302 -19.35 16.92 13.83
CA GLY A 302 -19.64 18.12 14.62
C GLY A 302 -19.87 19.41 13.83
N PHE A 303 -19.84 19.38 12.50
CA PHE A 303 -20.10 20.55 11.67
C PHE A 303 -21.60 20.84 11.53
N PRO A 304 -21.98 22.12 11.32
CA PRO A 304 -23.38 22.54 11.18
C PRO A 304 -23.97 22.06 9.84
N GLN A 305 -25.25 21.68 9.86
CA GLN A 305 -25.92 21.05 8.71
C GLN A 305 -26.18 22.03 7.56
N ASP A 306 -26.30 23.32 7.85
CA ASP A 306 -26.55 24.39 6.89
C ASP A 306 -25.28 24.89 6.19
N ALA A 307 -24.10 24.43 6.61
CA ALA A 307 -22.84 24.80 5.98
C ALA A 307 -22.41 23.81 4.89
N THR A 308 -21.84 24.34 3.81
CA THR A 308 -21.20 23.50 2.79
C THR A 308 -19.85 23.00 3.29
N LEU A 309 -19.69 21.68 3.39
CA LEU A 309 -18.44 21.09 3.85
C LEU A 309 -17.52 20.77 2.67
N VAL A 310 -16.29 21.30 2.70
CA VAL A 310 -15.26 21.03 1.68
C VAL A 310 -14.03 20.40 2.32
N LYS A 311 -13.51 19.34 1.69
CA LYS A 311 -12.28 18.72 2.18
C LYS A 311 -11.07 19.61 1.88
N ARG A 312 -10.21 19.86 2.85
CA ARG A 312 -8.97 20.63 2.69
C ARG A 312 -8.15 20.06 1.51
N TRP A 313 -7.56 20.96 0.71
CA TRP A 313 -6.85 20.64 -0.54
C TRP A 313 -7.66 19.95 -1.66
N SER A 314 -8.99 19.83 -1.54
CA SER A 314 -9.84 19.45 -2.67
C SER A 314 -9.97 20.58 -3.69
N TRP A 315 -10.41 20.25 -4.91
CA TRP A 315 -10.69 21.26 -5.94
C TRP A 315 -11.78 22.24 -5.50
N GLN A 316 -12.78 21.74 -4.76
CA GLN A 316 -13.84 22.55 -4.17
C GLN A 316 -13.29 23.53 -3.14
N TYR A 317 -12.36 23.08 -2.28
CA TYR A 317 -11.69 23.93 -1.30
C TYR A 317 -10.88 25.05 -1.98
N LEU A 318 -10.10 24.71 -3.01
CA LEU A 318 -9.30 25.69 -3.75
C LEU A 318 -10.19 26.73 -4.44
N ARG A 319 -11.31 26.29 -5.05
CA ARG A 319 -12.28 27.18 -5.66
C ARG A 319 -12.97 28.07 -4.62
N ALA A 320 -13.39 27.51 -3.49
CA ALA A 320 -14.04 28.25 -2.42
C ALA A 320 -13.13 29.36 -1.90
N LEU A 321 -11.87 29.06 -1.60
CA LEU A 321 -10.89 30.07 -1.19
C LEU A 321 -10.69 31.15 -2.26
N ALA A 322 -10.55 30.77 -3.53
CA ALA A 322 -10.30 31.73 -4.61
C ALA A 322 -11.46 32.70 -4.88
N GLN A 323 -12.70 32.30 -4.52
CA GLN A 323 -13.91 33.08 -4.74
C GLN A 323 -14.48 33.71 -3.45
N ALA A 324 -13.97 33.35 -2.27
CA ALA A 324 -14.52 33.83 -0.99
C ALA A 324 -14.26 35.32 -0.78
N GLU A 325 -15.26 36.00 -0.25
CA GLU A 325 -15.12 37.38 0.21
C GLU A 325 -14.41 37.43 1.56
N PHE A 326 -14.67 36.44 2.43
CA PHE A 326 -14.03 36.34 3.74
C PHE A 326 -13.35 34.98 3.94
N TRP A 327 -12.10 35.03 4.39
CA TRP A 327 -11.36 33.90 4.95
C TRP A 327 -11.32 34.09 6.45
N ILE A 328 -11.78 33.11 7.22
CA ILE A 328 -11.79 33.15 8.69
C ILE A 328 -11.12 31.88 9.22
N ASP A 329 -10.02 32.07 9.94
CA ASP A 329 -9.22 30.95 10.42
C ASP A 329 -8.42 31.32 11.69
N ASN A 330 -7.86 30.31 12.36
CA ASN A 330 -7.06 30.45 13.58
C ASN A 330 -5.59 29.99 13.45
N GLN A 331 -5.21 29.16 12.47
CA GLN A 331 -3.83 28.61 12.40
C GLN A 331 -3.07 28.92 11.11
N GLY A 332 -3.78 29.20 10.05
CA GLY A 332 -3.26 29.62 8.77
C GLY A 332 -3.86 28.81 7.62
N PHE A 333 -4.47 29.51 6.67
CA PHE A 333 -4.64 28.94 5.33
C PHE A 333 -3.26 28.63 4.69
N PRO A 334 -3.17 27.63 3.79
CA PRO A 334 -1.90 27.25 3.19
C PRO A 334 -1.18 28.42 2.51
N LEU A 335 0.05 28.70 2.93
CA LEU A 335 0.86 29.84 2.47
C LEU A 335 1.02 29.96 0.94
N ARG A 336 0.90 28.84 0.22
CA ARG A 336 1.02 28.81 -1.24
C ARG A 336 -0.23 29.29 -1.97
N LEU A 337 -1.34 29.54 -1.26
CA LEU A 337 -2.58 30.07 -1.83
C LEU A 337 -2.59 31.59 -1.66
N ALA A 338 -2.47 32.32 -2.76
CA ALA A 338 -2.50 33.77 -2.71
C ALA A 338 -3.91 34.26 -2.42
N LYS A 339 -4.02 35.15 -1.42
CA LYS A 339 -5.22 35.94 -1.17
C LYS A 339 -5.36 36.99 -2.27
N ARG A 340 -6.58 37.19 -2.76
CA ARG A 340 -6.85 38.18 -3.81
C ARG A 340 -7.26 39.54 -3.26
N PRO A 341 -7.04 40.62 -4.03
CA PRO A 341 -7.75 41.88 -3.82
C PRO A 341 -9.27 41.61 -3.84
N GLY A 342 -9.98 42.09 -2.82
CA GLY A 342 -11.42 41.82 -2.61
C GLY A 342 -11.75 40.66 -1.67
N THR A 343 -10.75 39.89 -1.23
CA THR A 343 -10.89 38.92 -0.13
C THR A 343 -10.30 39.51 1.16
N THR A 344 -11.09 39.53 2.21
CA THR A 344 -10.69 39.93 3.56
C THR A 344 -10.33 38.68 4.36
N TYR A 345 -9.12 38.65 4.91
CA TYR A 345 -8.65 37.53 5.73
C TYR A 345 -8.61 37.95 7.19
N ILE A 346 -9.43 37.28 8.00
CA ILE A 346 -9.53 37.44 9.44
C ILE A 346 -8.80 36.25 10.08
N GLN A 347 -7.66 36.53 10.69
CA GLN A 347 -6.83 35.55 11.38
C GLN A 347 -6.96 35.75 12.89
N THR A 348 -7.33 34.69 13.60
CA THR A 348 -7.61 34.71 15.04
C THR A 348 -6.46 34.17 15.91
N TRP A 349 -5.45 33.54 15.30
CA TRP A 349 -4.12 33.22 15.86
C TRP A 349 -4.12 32.29 17.10
N HIS A 350 -4.38 30.98 16.93
CA HIS A 350 -4.19 29.88 17.91
C HIS A 350 -4.41 28.48 17.32
#